data_AF-A0A7J8AUP4-F1
#
_entry.id   AF-A0A7J8AUP4-F1
#
_cell.length_a   1.000
_cell.length_b   1.000
_cell.length_c   1.000
_cell.angle_alpha   90.00
_cell.angle_beta   90.00
_cell.angle_gamma   90.00
#
_symmetry.space_group_name_H-M   'P 1'
#
loop_
_entity.id
_entity.type
_entity.pdbx_description
1 polymer ?
#
loop_
_entity_poly.entity_id
_entity_poly.type
_entity_poly.pdbx_seq_one_letter_code
_entity_poly.pdbx_strand_id
1 'polypeptide(L)'
;MGMRHAIFNPNMWGLDDELFTGSMRDLVLDTAPASAFGSLVAILTPYVGPRIHEVTTAMATLGDVESQTRRKLRQEVRAVETRKPTSKVKGRGCRPQRVTCAQMWHDLVAAGVDRKKIELQPNALLLELWKHLCLEQKFRTSLKEKSGKARPVSL
;
A
#
# COMPACT_ATOMS: atom_id res chain seq x y z
N MET A 1 -13.41 -23.43 -50.43
CA MET A 1 -13.37 -22.85 -49.07
C MET A 1 -14.52 -21.85 -48.96
N GLY A 2 -15.59 -22.20 -48.24
CA GLY A 2 -16.74 -21.31 -48.08
C GLY A 2 -16.52 -20.32 -46.95
N MET A 3 -16.48 -19.02 -47.26
CA MET A 3 -16.44 -17.94 -46.28
C MET A 3 -17.73 -17.99 -45.43
N ARG A 4 -17.58 -18.34 -44.15
CA ARG A 4 -18.65 -18.19 -43.17
C ARG A 4 -18.70 -16.72 -42.77
N HIS A 5 -19.70 -16.00 -43.25
CA HIS A 5 -19.93 -14.62 -42.82
C HIS A 5 -20.68 -14.63 -41.48
N ALA A 6 -20.14 -13.92 -40.49
CA ALA A 6 -20.87 -13.60 -39.28
C ALA A 6 -21.82 -12.43 -39.61
N ILE A 7 -23.12 -12.65 -39.44
CA ILE A 7 -24.13 -11.59 -39.61
C ILE A 7 -24.28 -10.91 -38.25
N PHE A 8 -23.89 -9.63 -38.16
CA PHE A 8 -24.18 -8.80 -36.99
C PHE A 8 -25.69 -8.56 -36.95
N ASN A 9 -26.36 -9.10 -35.94
CA ASN A 9 -27.79 -8.92 -35.73
C ASN A 9 -28.01 -7.80 -34.70
N PRO A 10 -28.49 -6.62 -35.10
CA PRO A 10 -28.71 -5.49 -34.19
C PRO A 10 -29.86 -5.72 -33.18
N ASN A 11 -30.64 -6.79 -33.34
CA ASN A 11 -31.71 -7.17 -32.39
C ASN A 11 -31.27 -8.20 -31.34
N MET A 12 -30.00 -8.61 -31.32
CA MET A 12 -29.46 -9.40 -30.22
C MET A 12 -29.14 -8.44 -29.09
N TRP A 13 -30.06 -8.30 -28.12
CA TRP A 13 -29.79 -7.56 -26.89
C TRP A 13 -28.54 -8.17 -26.25
N GLY A 14 -27.50 -7.36 -26.11
CA GLY A 14 -26.25 -7.83 -25.52
C GLY A 14 -26.47 -8.14 -24.04
N LEU A 15 -25.59 -8.97 -23.45
CA LEU A 15 -25.57 -9.18 -21.99
C LEU A 15 -25.54 -7.83 -21.23
N ASP A 16 -24.92 -6.82 -21.85
CA ASP A 16 -24.76 -5.46 -21.37
C ASP A 16 -26.02 -4.56 -21.49
N ASP A 17 -27.07 -5.03 -22.18
CA ASP A 17 -28.38 -4.38 -22.28
C ASP A 17 -29.35 -4.83 -21.17
N GLU A 18 -28.98 -5.84 -20.39
CA GLU A 18 -29.75 -6.28 -19.22
C GLU A 18 -29.73 -5.21 -18.12
N LEU A 19 -30.81 -5.13 -17.35
CA LEU A 19 -30.93 -4.20 -16.23
C LEU A 19 -30.14 -4.73 -15.03
N PHE A 20 -29.40 -3.86 -14.35
CA PHE A 20 -28.76 -4.20 -13.09
C PHE A 20 -29.83 -4.32 -11.99
N THR A 21 -30.15 -5.55 -11.61
CA THR A 21 -31.24 -5.84 -10.67
C THR A 21 -30.74 -5.88 -9.22
N GLY A 22 -31.68 -5.78 -8.27
CA GLY A 22 -31.37 -5.94 -6.85
C GLY A 22 -30.72 -7.28 -6.51
N SER A 23 -31.12 -8.37 -7.19
CA SER A 23 -30.51 -9.69 -6.99
C SER A 23 -29.05 -9.75 -7.48
N MET A 24 -28.71 -9.06 -8.57
CA MET A 24 -27.32 -8.95 -9.02
C MET A 24 -26.48 -8.15 -8.03
N ARG A 25 -27.01 -7.05 -7.50
CA ARG A 25 -26.37 -6.30 -6.41
C ARG A 25 -26.12 -7.20 -5.21
N ASP A 26 -27.14 -7.93 -4.77
CA ASP A 26 -27.05 -8.76 -3.56
C ASP A 26 -26.01 -9.88 -3.75
N LEU A 27 -25.94 -10.48 -4.94
CA LEU A 27 -24.89 -11.44 -5.30
C LEU A 27 -23.48 -10.83 -5.22
N VAL A 28 -23.30 -9.60 -5.71
CA VAL A 28 -22.02 -8.87 -5.61
C VAL A 28 -21.68 -8.57 -4.15
N LEU A 29 -22.68 -8.23 -3.33
CA LEU A 29 -22.48 -7.95 -1.91
C LEU A 29 -22.19 -9.22 -1.09
N ASP A 30 -22.79 -10.36 -1.44
CA ASP A 30 -22.55 -11.66 -0.79
C ASP A 30 -21.12 -12.16 -1.01
N THR A 31 -20.50 -11.79 -2.13
CA THR A 31 -19.11 -12.14 -2.46
C THR A 31 -18.10 -11.11 -1.97
N ALA A 32 -18.55 -9.98 -1.43
CA ALA A 32 -17.68 -8.89 -1.02
C ALA A 32 -16.97 -9.16 0.31
N PRO A 33 -15.69 -8.76 0.46
CA PRO A 33 -15.05 -8.76 1.76
C PRO A 33 -15.76 -7.77 2.69
N ALA A 34 -15.89 -8.14 3.98
CA ALA A 34 -16.58 -7.32 4.98
C ALA A 34 -16.05 -5.88 5.06
N SER A 35 -14.75 -5.68 4.79
CA SER A 35 -14.10 -4.36 4.77
C SER A 35 -14.58 -3.44 3.64
N ALA A 36 -15.11 -3.99 2.54
CA ALA A 36 -15.60 -3.24 1.39
C ALA A 36 -17.13 -3.18 1.31
N PHE A 37 -17.84 -3.95 2.15
CA PHE A 37 -19.29 -4.10 2.08
C PHE A 37 -20.02 -2.75 2.13
N GLY A 38 -19.75 -1.92 3.14
CA GLY A 38 -20.42 -0.61 3.27
C GLY A 38 -20.19 0.31 2.07
N SER A 39 -18.97 0.32 1.52
CA SER A 39 -18.63 1.09 0.32
C SER A 39 -19.33 0.56 -0.93
N LEU A 40 -19.38 -0.76 -1.10
CA LEU A 40 -20.06 -1.39 -2.23
C LEU A 40 -21.57 -1.18 -2.17
N VAL A 41 -22.18 -1.27 -0.98
CA VAL A 41 -23.60 -0.94 -0.80
C VAL A 41 -23.86 0.50 -1.22
N ALA A 42 -23.06 1.45 -0.73
CA ALA A 42 -23.23 2.87 -1.05
C ALA A 42 -23.07 3.15 -2.55
N ILE A 43 -22.15 2.46 -3.22
CA ILE A 43 -21.91 2.62 -4.66
C ILE A 43 -23.02 1.96 -5.46
N LEU A 44 -23.43 0.72 -5.16
CA LEU A 44 -24.33 -0.08 -6.00
C LEU A 44 -25.82 0.24 -5.81
N THR A 45 -26.22 0.65 -4.61
CA THR A 45 -27.63 0.96 -4.30
C THR A 45 -28.28 1.96 -5.27
N PRO A 46 -27.63 3.08 -5.67
CA PRO A 46 -28.22 4.00 -6.63
C PRO A 46 -28.28 3.48 -8.07
N TYR A 47 -27.61 2.35 -8.39
CA TYR A 47 -27.54 1.80 -9.75
C TYR A 47 -28.44 0.58 -9.96
N VAL A 48 -29.36 0.28 -9.05
CA VAL A 48 -30.40 -0.74 -9.30
C VAL A 48 -31.44 -0.15 -10.26
N GLY A 49 -31.60 -0.77 -11.43
CA GLY A 49 -32.54 -0.33 -12.47
C GLY A 49 -31.89 0.00 -13.82
N PRO A 50 -30.83 0.82 -13.89
CA PRO A 50 -30.05 1.09 -15.11
C PRO A 50 -29.47 -0.15 -15.79
N ARG A 51 -29.10 -0.04 -17.08
CA ARG A 51 -28.45 -1.14 -17.82
C ARG A 51 -27.04 -1.43 -17.28
N ILE A 52 -26.61 -2.69 -17.35
CA ILE A 52 -25.31 -3.14 -16.85
C ILE A 52 -24.15 -2.33 -17.45
N HIS A 53 -24.20 -1.96 -18.72
CA HIS A 53 -23.14 -1.13 -19.31
C HIS A 53 -23.06 0.29 -18.73
N GLU A 54 -24.18 0.86 -18.29
CA GLU A 54 -24.21 2.17 -17.65
C GLU A 54 -23.54 2.10 -16.28
N VAL A 55 -23.85 1.05 -15.51
CA VAL A 55 -23.19 0.76 -14.22
C VAL A 55 -21.69 0.54 -14.42
N THR A 56 -21.31 -0.24 -15.43
CA THR A 56 -19.91 -0.53 -15.77
C THR A 56 -19.15 0.74 -16.17
N THR A 57 -19.77 1.60 -16.97
CA THR A 57 -19.19 2.88 -17.38
C THR A 57 -19.02 3.82 -16.19
N ALA A 58 -20.02 3.91 -15.32
CA ALA A 58 -19.95 4.71 -14.10
C ALA A 58 -18.83 4.21 -13.16
N MET A 59 -18.66 2.89 -13.03
CA MET A 59 -17.56 2.33 -12.25
C MET A 59 -16.18 2.59 -12.86
N ALA A 60 -16.05 2.48 -14.18
CA ALA A 60 -14.79 2.78 -14.88
C ALA A 60 -14.37 4.23 -14.65
N THR A 61 -15.32 5.17 -14.81
CA THR A 61 -15.08 6.60 -14.55
C THR A 61 -14.71 6.88 -13.08
N LEU A 62 -15.35 6.19 -12.13
CA LEU A 62 -15.00 6.29 -10.71
C LEU A 62 -13.57 5.79 -10.44
N GLY A 63 -13.17 4.67 -11.04
CA GLY A 63 -11.82 4.13 -10.93
C GLY A 63 -10.75 5.07 -11.48
N ASP A 64 -11.04 5.79 -12.57
CA ASP A 64 -10.15 6.81 -13.13
C ASP A 64 -9.99 8.01 -12.18
N VAL A 65 -11.08 8.48 -11.58
CA VAL A 65 -11.05 9.58 -10.59
C VAL A 65 -10.25 9.19 -9.34
N GLU A 66 -10.45 7.97 -8.82
CA GLU A 66 -9.67 7.48 -7.68
C GLU A 66 -8.18 7.40 -8.03
N SER A 67 -7.86 6.84 -9.19
CA SER A 67 -6.50 6.72 -9.70
C SER A 67 -5.82 8.07 -9.87
N GLN A 68 -6.55 9.06 -10.40
CA GLN A 68 -6.07 10.43 -10.54
C GLN A 68 -5.83 11.08 -9.18
N THR A 69 -6.73 10.90 -8.23
CA THR A 69 -6.60 11.42 -6.85
C THR A 69 -5.37 10.82 -6.17
N ARG A 70 -5.19 9.50 -6.27
CA ARG A 70 -3.99 8.81 -5.76
C ARG A 70 -2.70 9.31 -6.41
N ARG A 71 -2.73 9.61 -7.72
CA ARG A 71 -1.57 10.18 -8.45
C ARG A 71 -1.24 11.59 -7.96
N LYS A 72 -2.24 12.45 -7.79
CA LYS A 72 -2.04 13.81 -7.24
C LYS A 72 -1.43 13.77 -5.85
N LEU A 73 -2.00 12.96 -4.94
CA LEU A 73 -1.47 12.81 -3.59
C LEU A 73 0.01 12.34 -3.61
N ARG A 74 0.35 11.37 -4.47
CA ARG A 74 1.75 10.93 -4.62
C ARG A 74 2.67 12.03 -5.15
N GLN A 75 2.19 12.88 -6.06
CA GLN A 75 2.95 14.03 -6.56
C GLN A 75 3.13 15.10 -5.49
N GLU A 76 2.09 15.38 -4.69
CA GLU A 76 2.18 16.32 -3.57
C GLU A 76 3.13 15.83 -2.49
N VAL A 77 3.07 14.55 -2.10
CA VAL A 77 4.02 13.94 -1.17
C VAL A 77 5.45 14.07 -1.71
N ARG A 78 5.68 13.82 -3.01
CA ARG A 78 7.00 14.00 -3.63
C ARG A 78 7.43 15.46 -3.66
N ALA A 79 6.52 16.40 -3.97
CA ALA A 79 6.80 17.83 -3.99
C ALA A 79 7.16 18.35 -2.58
N VAL A 80 6.46 17.89 -1.55
CA VAL A 80 6.76 18.15 -0.13
C VAL A 80 8.11 17.56 0.26
N GLU A 81 8.43 16.34 -0.18
CA GLU A 81 9.72 15.69 0.10
C GLU A 81 10.90 16.38 -0.65
N THR A 82 10.65 17.04 -1.79
CA THR A 82 11.67 17.83 -2.52
C THR A 82 11.89 19.24 -1.97
N ARG A 83 11.01 19.77 -1.11
CA ARG A 83 11.25 21.03 -0.38
C ARG A 83 12.11 20.77 0.87
N LYS A 84 13.37 20.36 0.65
CA LYS A 84 14.39 20.36 1.71
C LYS A 84 14.87 21.80 1.94
N PRO A 85 15.03 22.27 3.19
CA PRO A 85 15.50 23.61 3.48
C PRO A 85 16.95 23.78 3.03
N THR A 86 17.20 24.81 2.23
CA THR A 86 18.53 25.30 1.89
C THR A 86 19.15 25.93 3.14
N SER A 87 19.86 25.14 3.93
CA SER A 87 20.89 25.67 4.81
C SER A 87 22.14 24.82 4.69
N LYS A 88 23.21 25.46 4.19
CA LYS A 88 24.56 24.92 4.27
C LYS A 88 24.95 24.87 5.75
N VAL A 89 24.78 23.71 6.39
CA VAL A 89 25.47 23.40 7.64
C VAL A 89 26.35 22.20 7.37
N LYS A 90 27.66 22.45 7.43
CA LYS A 90 28.72 21.44 7.41
C LYS A 90 28.66 20.66 8.72
N GLY A 91 27.71 19.74 8.82
CA GLY A 91 27.60 18.78 9.91
C GLY A 91 27.46 17.39 9.31
N ARG A 92 28.31 16.45 9.73
CA ARG A 92 28.07 15.01 9.55
C ARG A 92 26.82 14.65 10.36
N GLY A 93 25.65 14.97 9.84
CA GLY A 93 24.35 14.66 10.40
C GLY A 93 23.75 13.49 9.65
N CYS A 94 23.48 12.42 10.36
CA CYS A 94 22.81 11.23 9.85
C CYS A 94 21.62 11.61 8.97
N ARG A 95 21.55 11.04 7.76
CA ARG A 95 20.35 11.14 6.92
C ARG A 95 19.14 10.67 7.76
N PRO A 96 17.92 11.20 7.54
CA PRO A 96 16.73 10.65 8.18
C PRO A 96 16.64 9.16 7.81
N GLN A 97 16.96 8.31 8.78
CA GLN A 97 17.01 6.87 8.60
C GLN A 97 15.56 6.41 8.54
N ARG A 98 15.12 5.95 7.36
CA ARG A 98 13.83 5.29 7.23
C ARG A 98 13.95 3.91 7.88
N VAL A 99 13.29 3.74 9.02
CA VAL A 99 13.25 2.47 9.75
C VAL A 99 11.83 1.95 9.72
N THR A 100 11.67 0.69 9.32
CA THR A 100 10.36 0.03 9.34
C THR A 100 10.00 -0.30 10.79
N CYS A 101 8.71 -0.38 11.10
CA CYS A 101 8.26 -0.75 12.45
C CYS A 101 8.89 -2.08 12.92
N ALA A 102 9.01 -3.05 12.01
CA ALA A 102 9.66 -4.34 12.28
C ALA A 102 11.15 -4.21 12.64
N GLN A 103 11.90 -3.33 11.96
CA GLN A 103 13.32 -3.13 12.25
C GLN A 103 13.52 -2.42 13.60
N MET A 104 12.73 -1.38 13.85
CA MET A 104 12.71 -0.67 15.13
C MET A 104 12.40 -1.62 16.30
N TRP A 105 11.43 -2.51 16.10
CA TRP A 105 11.06 -3.53 17.08
C TRP A 105 12.21 -4.49 17.38
N HIS A 106 12.88 -4.98 16.34
CA HIS A 106 14.00 -5.90 16.48
C HIS A 106 15.16 -5.25 17.24
N ASP A 107 15.46 -3.99 16.96
CA ASP A 107 16.54 -3.24 17.63
C ASP A 107 16.24 -2.99 19.11
N LEU A 108 14.99 -2.67 19.47
CA LEU A 108 14.56 -2.49 20.86
C LEU A 108 14.64 -3.79 21.66
N VAL A 109 14.20 -4.91 21.08
CA VAL A 109 14.32 -6.22 21.71
C VAL A 109 15.80 -6.63 21.85
N ALA A 110 16.63 -6.36 20.83
CA ALA A 110 18.07 -6.63 20.88
C ALA A 110 18.82 -5.76 21.91
N ALA A 111 18.29 -4.57 22.21
CA ALA A 111 18.78 -3.69 23.27
C ALA A 111 18.31 -4.09 24.69
N GLY A 112 17.53 -5.17 24.81
CA GLY A 112 17.07 -5.68 26.10
C GLY A 112 15.84 -4.97 26.66
N VAL A 113 15.11 -4.21 25.84
CA VAL A 113 13.83 -3.61 26.26
C VAL A 113 12.78 -4.72 26.37
N ASP A 114 12.10 -4.79 27.52
CA ASP A 114 11.09 -5.81 27.81
C ASP A 114 9.95 -5.76 26.79
N ARG A 115 9.66 -6.89 26.15
CA ARG A 115 8.62 -7.01 25.11
C ARG A 115 7.25 -6.54 25.59
N LYS A 116 6.91 -6.78 26.86
CA LYS A 116 5.62 -6.35 27.43
C LYS A 116 5.49 -4.82 27.49
N LYS A 117 6.62 -4.12 27.56
CA LYS A 117 6.67 -2.65 27.56
C LYS A 117 6.70 -2.06 26.15
N ILE A 118 7.02 -2.85 25.12
CA ILE A 118 7.05 -2.40 23.71
C ILE A 118 5.67 -2.59 23.07
N GLU A 119 4.97 -3.69 23.40
CA GLU A 119 3.67 -4.05 22.79
C GLU A 119 2.52 -3.08 23.08
N LEU A 120 2.59 -2.36 24.19
CA LEU A 120 1.51 -1.46 24.62
C LEU A 120 1.81 0.03 24.34
N GLN A 121 2.91 0.34 23.65
CA GLN A 121 3.34 1.71 23.44
C GLN A 121 3.01 2.23 22.04
N PRO A 122 2.53 3.47 21.92
CA PRO A 122 2.34 4.11 20.62
C PRO A 122 3.69 4.29 19.90
N ASN A 123 3.64 4.21 18.57
CA ASN A 123 4.82 4.29 17.68
C ASN A 123 5.73 5.50 17.96
N ALA A 124 5.18 6.62 18.43
CA ALA A 124 5.95 7.81 18.80
C ALA A 124 6.92 7.56 19.97
N LEU A 125 6.49 6.83 21.01
CA LEU A 125 7.35 6.50 22.15
C LEU A 125 8.39 5.45 21.79
N LEU A 126 8.02 4.49 20.92
CA LEU A 126 8.98 3.53 20.37
C LEU A 126 10.07 4.21 19.56
N LEU A 127 9.73 5.25 18.79
CA LEU A 127 10.69 6.06 18.04
C LEU A 127 11.64 6.83 18.95
N GLU A 128 11.14 7.41 20.04
CA GLU A 128 11.99 8.08 21.03
C GLU A 128 12.93 7.10 21.72
N LEU A 129 12.45 5.94 22.15
CA LEU A 129 13.30 4.89 22.73
C LEU A 129 14.36 4.43 21.72
N TRP A 130 13.96 4.21 20.47
CA TRP A 130 14.87 3.82 19.41
C TRP A 130 15.92 4.90 19.12
N LYS A 131 15.56 6.19 19.13
CA LYS A 131 16.53 7.30 18.98
C LYS A 131 17.60 7.29 20.08
N HIS A 132 17.26 6.90 21.30
CA HIS A 132 18.20 6.82 22.42
C HIS A 132 19.09 5.56 22.43
N LEU A 133 18.82 4.55 21.58
CA LEU A 133 19.71 3.39 21.45
C LEU A 133 21.06 3.79 20.84
N CYS A 134 22.13 3.12 21.28
CA CYS A 134 23.48 3.36 20.72
C CYS A 134 23.58 2.82 19.28
N LEU A 135 24.43 3.41 18.43
CA LEU A 135 24.60 2.99 17.02
C LEU A 135 24.97 1.50 16.87
N GLU A 136 25.75 0.98 17.81
CA GLU A 136 26.10 -0.45 17.95
C GLU A 136 24.88 -1.38 18.11
N GLN A 137 23.80 -0.88 18.72
CA GLN A 137 22.56 -1.64 18.96
C GLN A 137 21.58 -1.52 17.79
N LYS A 138 21.60 -0.39 17.06
CA LYS A 138 20.67 -0.05 15.96
C LYS A 138 20.88 -0.84 14.67
N PHE A 139 21.97 -1.62 14.55
CA PHE A 139 22.32 -2.31 13.29
C PHE A 139 22.99 -3.67 13.50
N ARG A 140 22.68 -4.38 14.59
CA ARG A 140 23.28 -5.69 14.89
C ARG A 140 23.01 -6.78 13.83
N THR A 141 22.10 -6.55 12.89
CA THR A 141 21.82 -7.47 11.78
C THR A 141 22.60 -7.18 10.50
N SER A 142 23.27 -6.04 10.38
CA SER A 142 23.91 -5.60 9.11
C SER A 142 25.42 -5.76 9.07
N LEU A 143 26.06 -6.13 10.18
CA LEU A 143 27.50 -6.40 10.25
C LEU A 143 27.73 -7.82 10.78
N LYS A 144 27.34 -8.82 9.97
CA LYS A 144 28.04 -10.10 9.99
C LYS A 144 29.33 -9.90 9.18
N GLU A 145 30.29 -9.24 9.84
CA GLU A 145 31.66 -9.10 9.38
C GLU A 145 32.19 -10.50 9.06
N LYS A 146 32.63 -10.70 7.82
CA LYS A 146 33.40 -11.87 7.41
C LYS A 146 34.78 -11.79 8.06
N SER A 147 34.90 -12.12 9.34
CA SER A 147 36.20 -12.42 9.93
C SER A 147 36.53 -13.88 9.63
N GLY A 148 37.47 -14.11 8.71
CA GLY A 148 37.86 -15.47 8.35
C GLY A 148 38.78 -15.61 7.15
N LYS A 149 39.98 -14.98 7.19
CA LYS A 149 41.26 -15.62 6.82
C LYS A 149 42.43 -14.64 6.96
N ALA A 150 43.02 -14.58 8.16
CA ALA A 150 44.45 -14.29 8.29
C ALA A 150 45.15 -15.65 8.37
N ARG A 151 46.00 -15.97 7.38
CA ARG A 151 46.96 -17.07 7.50
C ARG A 151 48.10 -16.60 8.41
N PRO A 152 48.54 -17.39 9.41
CA PRO A 152 49.88 -17.24 9.93
C PRO A 152 50.84 -17.94 8.95
N VAL A 153 51.79 -17.20 8.39
CA VAL A 153 53.02 -17.78 7.84
C VAL A 153 54.05 -17.60 8.95
N SER A 154 54.33 -18.70 9.65
CA SER A 154 55.48 -18.79 10.55
C SER A 154 56.75 -18.80 9.70
N LEU A 155 57.77 -18.08 10.19
CA LEU A 155 59.17 -18.20 9.80
C LEU A 155 59.68 -19.64 9.91
#